data_AF-A0A7S3K5L6-F1
#
_entry.id   AF-A0A7S3K5L6-F1
#
_cell.length_a   1.000
_cell.length_b   1.000
_cell.length_c   1.000
_cell.angle_alpha   90.00
_cell.angle_beta   90.00
_cell.angle_gamma   90.00
#
_symmetry.space_group_name_H-M   'P 1'
#
loop_
_entity.id
_entity.type
_entity.pdbx_description
1 polymer ?
#
loop_
_entity_poly.entity_id
_entity_poly.type
_entity_poly.pdbx_seq_one_letter_code
_entity_poly.pdbx_strand_id
1 'polypeptide(L)'
;ETLPSFQLNERNLCDLELIICGGFSPLEGFLGEEDYNSVVENMRLKNGLLWPMPITLDVPESFTKEHKIGDRVALRDPRDDQILAIITISSIYKPNKDNEAIKVFKTNDLAHPAVSYLKSSHDYYVGGNLRVIKGPTHYDF
;
A
#
# COMPACT_ATOMS: atom_id res chain seq x y z
N GLU A 1 2.52 10.53 -24.09
CA GLU A 1 3.56 9.85 -23.29
C GLU A 1 2.89 8.73 -22.50
N THR A 2 3.45 7.52 -22.52
CA THR A 2 2.98 6.38 -21.75
C THR A 2 3.61 6.42 -20.36
N LEU A 3 2.79 6.49 -19.31
CA LEU A 3 3.29 6.38 -17.93
C LEU A 3 3.83 4.96 -17.67
N PRO A 4 4.88 4.81 -16.85
CA PRO A 4 5.26 3.49 -16.34
C PRO A 4 4.10 2.91 -15.51
N SER A 5 4.04 1.59 -15.42
CA SER A 5 2.94 0.89 -14.78
C SER A 5 3.41 -0.20 -13.84
N PHE A 6 2.66 -0.40 -12.76
CA PHE A 6 2.86 -1.45 -11.78
C PHE A 6 1.59 -2.31 -11.68
N GLN A 7 1.74 -3.62 -11.75
CA GLN A 7 0.64 -4.56 -11.55
C GLN A 7 0.47 -4.81 -10.05
N LEU A 8 -0.73 -4.60 -9.52
CA LEU A 8 -1.03 -4.82 -8.11
C LEU A 8 -1.08 -6.31 -7.80
N ASN A 9 -0.88 -6.67 -6.53
CA ASN A 9 -1.31 -7.97 -6.02
C ASN A 9 -2.78 -7.89 -5.56
N GLU A 10 -3.40 -9.04 -5.28
CA GLU A 10 -4.81 -9.11 -4.89
C GLU A 10 -5.13 -8.32 -3.63
N ARG A 11 -4.22 -8.27 -2.65
CA ARG A 11 -4.43 -7.51 -1.41
C ARG A 11 -4.39 -6.00 -1.66
N ASN A 12 -3.40 -5.54 -2.41
CA ASN A 12 -3.24 -4.13 -2.78
C ASN A 12 -4.41 -3.66 -3.64
N LEU A 13 -5.02 -4.56 -4.43
CA LEU A 13 -6.25 -4.28 -5.17
C LEU A 13 -7.42 -4.01 -4.23
N CYS A 14 -7.64 -4.86 -3.21
CA CYS A 14 -8.68 -4.65 -2.20
C CYS A 14 -8.45 -3.36 -1.41
N ASP A 15 -7.21 -3.10 -0.99
CA ASP A 15 -6.86 -1.89 -0.26
C ASP A 15 -7.08 -0.64 -1.14
N LEU A 16 -6.69 -0.71 -2.41
CA LEU A 16 -6.96 0.36 -3.38
C LEU A 16 -8.47 0.62 -3.53
N GLU A 17 -9.29 -0.42 -3.61
CA GLU A 17 -10.74 -0.30 -3.73
C GLU A 17 -11.35 0.45 -2.54
N LEU A 18 -10.93 0.10 -1.32
CA LEU A 18 -11.40 0.75 -0.09
C LEU A 18 -10.94 2.20 0.03
N ILE A 19 -9.76 2.54 -0.50
CA ILE A 19 -9.33 3.95 -0.61
C ILE A 19 -10.20 4.69 -1.62
N ILE A 20 -10.41 4.11 -2.82
CA ILE A 20 -11.18 4.74 -3.91
C ILE A 20 -12.63 5.02 -3.49
N CYS A 21 -13.29 4.09 -2.81
CA CYS A 21 -14.69 4.25 -2.40
C CYS A 21 -14.86 5.10 -1.15
N GLY A 22 -13.76 5.55 -0.53
CA GLY A 22 -13.78 6.30 0.73
C GLY A 22 -14.04 5.46 1.97
N GLY A 23 -14.07 4.13 1.86
CA GLY A 23 -14.14 3.22 3.01
C GLY A 23 -12.96 3.40 3.96
N PHE A 24 -11.81 3.84 3.44
CA PHE A 24 -10.63 4.21 4.22
C PHE A 24 -10.45 5.72 4.43
N SER A 25 -11.53 6.51 4.40
CA SER A 25 -11.46 7.93 4.77
C SER A 25 -10.83 8.07 6.16
N PRO A 26 -9.79 8.92 6.34
CA PRO A 26 -9.40 10.06 5.51
C PRO A 26 -8.27 9.81 4.49
N LEU A 27 -7.90 8.56 4.21
CA LEU A 27 -6.78 8.27 3.32
C LEU A 27 -7.10 8.64 1.87
N GLU A 28 -6.16 9.34 1.23
CA GLU A 28 -6.19 9.70 -0.21
C GLU A 28 -5.18 8.87 -1.02
N GLY A 29 -4.53 7.89 -0.40
CA GLY A 29 -3.45 7.11 -0.97
C GLY A 29 -2.87 6.07 -0.03
N PHE A 30 -1.80 5.43 -0.47
CA PHE A 30 -1.03 4.50 0.37
C PHE A 30 -0.12 5.29 1.32
N LEU A 31 0.06 4.78 2.53
CA LEU A 31 0.77 5.49 3.59
C LEU A 31 2.22 5.78 3.20
N GLY A 32 2.65 7.02 3.46
CA GLY A 32 4.05 7.38 3.44
C GLY A 32 4.79 6.88 4.68
N GLU A 33 6.13 6.92 4.65
CA GLU A 33 6.98 6.38 5.72
C GLU A 33 6.63 6.97 7.11
N GLU A 34 6.37 8.27 7.19
CA GLU A 34 6.05 8.92 8.47
C GLU A 34 4.70 8.49 9.03
N ASP A 35 3.65 8.42 8.19
CA ASP A 35 2.34 7.94 8.61
C ASP A 35 2.38 6.45 8.97
N TYR A 36 3.09 5.64 8.19
CA TYR A 36 3.33 4.24 8.47
C TYR A 36 3.99 4.04 9.85
N ASN A 37 5.10 4.73 10.11
CA ASN A 37 5.80 4.62 11.39
C ASN A 37 4.91 5.07 12.55
N SER A 38 4.14 6.15 12.36
CA SER A 38 3.19 6.62 13.36
C SER A 38 2.08 5.60 13.63
N VAL A 39 1.55 4.95 12.59
CA VAL A 39 0.50 3.94 12.71
C VAL A 39 1.02 2.71 13.45
N VAL A 40 2.20 2.21 13.07
CA VAL A 40 2.81 1.03 13.70
C VAL A 40 3.10 1.29 15.19
N GLU A 41 3.62 2.46 15.54
CA GLU A 41 4.01 2.74 16.93
C GLU A 41 2.85 3.24 17.81
N ASN A 42 1.93 4.02 17.24
CA ASN A 42 0.95 4.80 18.01
C ASN A 42 -0.51 4.55 17.62
N MET A 43 -0.78 3.69 16.64
CA MET A 43 -2.12 3.45 16.07
C MET A 43 -2.81 4.74 15.58
N ARG A 44 -2.01 5.69 15.11
CA ARG A 44 -2.48 6.99 14.64
C ARG A 44 -1.69 7.42 13.41
N LEU A 45 -2.34 8.10 12.49
CA LEU A 45 -1.66 8.86 11.44
C LEU A 45 -0.80 9.98 12.06
N LYS A 46 0.15 10.52 11.31
CA LYS A 46 1.03 11.61 11.76
C LYS A 46 0.23 12.85 12.22
N ASN A 47 -0.93 13.08 11.62
CA ASN A 47 -1.84 14.17 11.99
C ASN A 47 -2.65 13.91 13.29
N GLY A 48 -2.45 12.75 13.93
CA GLY A 48 -3.09 12.36 15.20
C GLY A 48 -4.43 11.63 15.05
N LEU A 49 -4.97 11.49 13.84
CA LEU A 49 -6.19 10.73 13.60
C LEU A 49 -5.98 9.25 13.91
N LEU A 50 -6.99 8.61 14.54
CA LEU A 50 -6.94 7.20 14.90
C LEU A 50 -6.89 6.35 13.63
N TRP A 51 -5.86 5.50 13.52
CA TRP A 51 -5.70 4.59 12.39
C TRP A 51 -4.82 3.40 12.82
N PRO A 52 -5.42 2.24 13.14
CA PRO A 52 -4.69 1.16 13.80
C PRO A 52 -3.95 0.20 12.84
N MET A 53 -4.20 0.28 11.52
CA MET A 53 -3.71 -0.69 10.54
C MET A 53 -2.94 0.00 9.41
N PRO A 54 -1.67 -0.38 9.14
CA PRO A 54 -0.92 0.22 8.04
C PRO A 54 -1.47 -0.26 6.68
N ILE A 55 -1.81 0.70 5.81
CA ILE A 55 -2.26 0.44 4.43
C ILE A 55 -1.16 0.89 3.47
N THR A 56 -0.39 -0.05 2.95
CA THR A 56 0.87 0.21 2.23
C THR A 56 0.91 -0.53 0.90
N LEU A 57 1.54 0.07 -0.11
CA LEU A 57 1.79 -0.60 -1.40
C LEU A 57 3.17 -1.27 -1.37
N ASP A 58 3.20 -2.60 -1.32
CA ASP A 58 4.44 -3.36 -1.37
C ASP A 58 4.97 -3.56 -2.81
N VAL A 59 6.26 -3.30 -2.99
CA VAL A 59 6.95 -3.35 -4.30
C VAL A 59 8.30 -4.06 -4.20
N PRO A 60 8.76 -4.75 -5.26
CA PRO A 60 10.08 -5.35 -5.30
C PRO A 60 11.19 -4.30 -5.32
N GLU A 61 12.41 -4.69 -4.94
CA GLU A 61 13.59 -3.80 -4.99
C GLU A 61 13.89 -3.27 -6.40
N SER A 62 13.54 -4.01 -7.46
CA SER A 62 13.69 -3.50 -8.84
C SER A 62 12.87 -2.23 -9.07
N PHE A 63 11.66 -2.15 -8.51
CA PHE A 63 10.81 -0.97 -8.62
C PHE A 63 11.49 0.28 -8.04
N THR A 64 12.21 0.13 -6.92
CA THR A 64 12.87 1.25 -6.25
C THR A 64 14.11 1.75 -7.00
N LYS A 65 14.64 0.96 -7.94
CA LYS A 65 15.76 1.35 -8.82
C LYS A 65 15.26 2.08 -10.07
N GLU A 66 14.03 1.81 -10.49
CA GLU A 66 13.42 2.36 -11.69
C GLU A 66 12.63 3.66 -11.41
N HIS A 67 12.19 3.86 -10.16
CA HIS A 67 11.35 4.98 -9.76
C HIS A 67 11.94 5.80 -8.63
N LYS A 68 11.62 7.10 -8.64
CA LYS A 68 11.98 8.07 -7.60
C LYS A 68 10.76 8.84 -7.11
N ILE A 69 10.93 9.53 -5.99
CA ILE A 69 9.93 10.46 -5.45
C ILE A 69 9.55 11.48 -6.52
N GLY A 70 8.24 11.74 -6.65
CA GLY A 70 7.64 12.62 -7.65
C GLY A 70 7.23 11.90 -8.94
N ASP A 71 7.73 10.69 -9.20
CA ASP A 71 7.30 9.92 -10.37
C ASP A 71 5.82 9.53 -10.24
N ARG A 72 5.16 9.41 -11.40
CA ARG A 72 3.77 8.98 -11.52
C ARG A 72 3.72 7.60 -12.14
N VAL A 73 3.07 6.65 -11.46
CA VAL A 73 3.00 5.26 -11.89
C VAL A 73 1.53 4.83 -12.00
N ALA A 74 1.17 4.21 -13.12
CA ALA A 74 -0.16 3.64 -13.31
C ALA A 74 -0.29 2.31 -12.55
N LEU A 75 -1.33 2.16 -11.74
CA LEU A 75 -1.64 0.94 -11.02
C LEU A 75 -2.62 0.11 -11.85
N ARG A 76 -2.24 -1.13 -12.16
CA ARG A 76 -3.01 -2.06 -12.99
C ARG A 76 -3.63 -3.18 -12.17
N ASP A 77 -4.85 -3.56 -12.54
CA ASP A 77 -5.54 -4.71 -11.98
C ASP A 77 -4.78 -6.00 -12.35
N PRO A 78 -4.47 -6.89 -11.38
CA PRO A 78 -3.82 -8.17 -11.68
C PRO A 78 -4.62 -9.09 -12.59
N ARG A 79 -5.94 -8.93 -12.67
CA ARG A 79 -6.86 -9.87 -13.32
C ARG A 79 -7.04 -9.60 -14.81
N ASP A 80 -7.11 -8.33 -15.21
CA ASP A 80 -7.43 -7.92 -16.59
C ASP A 80 -6.51 -6.82 -17.16
N ASP A 81 -5.44 -6.48 -16.44
CA ASP A 81 -4.42 -5.47 -16.80
C ASP A 81 -4.96 -4.04 -16.99
N GLN A 82 -6.19 -3.77 -16.56
CA GLN A 82 -6.77 -2.44 -16.67
C GLN A 82 -6.13 -1.46 -15.70
N ILE A 83 -5.92 -0.22 -16.14
CA ILE A 83 -5.43 0.86 -15.27
C ILE A 83 -6.58 1.34 -14.38
N LEU A 84 -6.39 1.27 -13.06
CA LEU A 84 -7.37 1.65 -12.04
C LEU A 84 -7.10 3.05 -11.47
N ALA A 85 -5.83 3.34 -11.17
CA ALA A 85 -5.43 4.60 -10.57
C ALA A 85 -3.99 4.97 -10.99
N ILE A 86 -3.59 6.20 -10.71
CA ILE A 86 -2.20 6.66 -10.83
C ILE A 86 -1.73 7.07 -9.44
N ILE A 87 -0.64 6.49 -8.97
CA ILE A 87 0.04 6.92 -7.75
C ILE A 87 1.08 7.98 -8.09
N THR A 88 1.14 9.05 -7.29
CA THR A 88 2.26 10.01 -7.28
C THR A 88 3.13 9.70 -6.09
N ILE A 89 4.35 9.20 -6.32
CA ILE A 89 5.22 8.69 -5.27
C ILE A 89 5.68 9.82 -4.36
N SER A 90 5.36 9.74 -3.07
CA SER A 90 5.86 10.66 -2.04
C SER A 90 6.98 10.07 -1.20
N SER A 91 7.03 8.74 -1.07
CA SER A 91 8.08 8.03 -0.31
C SER A 91 8.32 6.62 -0.84
N ILE A 92 9.56 6.17 -0.79
CA ILE A 92 9.97 4.79 -1.05
C ILE A 92 10.87 4.38 0.12
N TYR A 93 10.50 3.34 0.86
CA TYR A 93 11.19 2.98 2.09
C TYR A 93 11.17 1.48 2.34
N LYS A 94 12.13 0.99 3.14
CA LYS A 94 12.22 -0.42 3.56
C LYS A 94 11.74 -0.55 5.01
N PRO A 95 10.51 -1.06 5.27
CA PRO A 95 9.99 -1.24 6.62
C PRO A 95 10.76 -2.29 7.44
N ASN A 96 10.73 -2.16 8.77
CA ASN A 96 11.09 -3.25 9.67
C ASN A 96 9.87 -4.16 9.91
N LYS A 97 9.74 -5.21 9.10
CA LYS A 97 8.62 -6.16 9.15
C LYS A 97 8.53 -6.94 10.47
N ASP A 98 9.62 -7.15 11.20
CA ASP A 98 9.56 -7.77 12.53
C ASP A 98 8.90 -6.83 13.55
N ASN A 99 9.27 -5.55 13.51
CA ASN A 99 8.66 -4.54 14.36
C ASN A 99 7.16 -4.40 14.07
N GLU A 100 6.79 -4.31 12.79
CA GLU A 100 5.39 -4.23 12.38
C GLU A 100 4.59 -5.45 12.87
N ALA A 101 5.12 -6.66 12.69
CA ALA A 101 4.45 -7.88 13.15
C ALA A 101 4.16 -7.83 14.67
N ILE A 102 5.17 -7.49 15.48
CA ILE A 102 5.03 -7.42 16.93
C ILE A 102 4.07 -6.29 17.35
N LYS A 103 4.16 -5.13 16.72
CA LYS A 103 3.40 -3.95 17.13
C LYS A 103 1.93 -4.01 16.69
N VAL A 104 1.69 -4.43 15.46
CA VAL A 104 0.36 -4.47 14.84
C VAL A 104 -0.33 -5.80 15.14
N PHE A 105 0.33 -6.93 14.93
CA PHE A 105 -0.27 -8.27 15.09
C PHE A 105 -0.02 -8.91 16.46
N LYS A 106 0.75 -8.25 17.34
CA LYS A 106 1.10 -8.74 18.69
C LYS A 106 1.92 -10.04 18.73
N THR A 107 2.40 -10.49 17.57
CA THR A 107 3.22 -11.69 17.44
C THR A 107 4.09 -11.61 16.18
N ASN A 108 5.21 -12.34 16.18
CA ASN A 108 6.04 -12.57 15.00
C ASN A 108 6.03 -14.05 14.58
N ASP A 109 5.02 -14.80 15.04
CA ASP A 109 4.83 -16.21 14.69
C ASP A 109 4.29 -16.35 13.27
N LEU A 110 4.97 -17.14 12.44
CA LEU A 110 4.56 -17.47 11.07
C LEU A 110 3.25 -18.26 11.00
N ALA A 111 2.81 -18.87 12.10
CA ALA A 111 1.48 -19.47 12.18
C ALA A 111 0.35 -18.42 12.11
N HIS A 112 0.62 -17.16 12.45
CA HIS A 112 -0.36 -16.09 12.30
C HIS A 112 -0.48 -15.68 10.82
N PRO A 113 -1.67 -15.77 10.19
CA PRO A 113 -1.80 -15.53 8.74
C PRO A 113 -1.29 -14.17 8.27
N ALA A 114 -1.56 -13.11 9.03
CA ALA A 114 -1.10 -11.76 8.68
C ALA A 114 0.43 -11.61 8.79
N VAL A 115 1.08 -12.32 9.73
CA VAL A 115 2.54 -12.31 9.86
C VAL A 115 3.15 -13.09 8.70
N SER A 116 2.61 -14.27 8.40
CA SER A 116 3.02 -15.09 7.26
C SER A 116 2.97 -14.27 5.97
N TYR A 117 1.84 -13.58 5.74
CA TYR A 117 1.67 -12.71 4.58
C TYR A 117 2.67 -11.54 4.56
N LEU A 118 2.84 -10.85 5.70
CA LEU A 118 3.80 -9.73 5.81
C LEU A 118 5.22 -10.19 5.44
N LYS A 119 5.63 -11.38 5.87
CA LYS A 119 6.95 -11.94 5.56
C LYS A 119 7.09 -12.39 4.11
N SER A 120 6.01 -12.81 3.47
CA SER A 120 6.02 -13.22 2.06
C SER A 120 5.83 -12.07 1.07
N SER A 121 5.36 -10.90 1.51
CA SER A 121 5.19 -9.71 0.65
C SER A 121 6.53 -9.11 0.24
N HIS A 122 6.52 -8.17 -0.70
CA HIS A 122 7.77 -7.51 -1.11
C HIS A 122 8.40 -6.67 0.01
N ASP A 123 9.70 -6.40 -0.14
CA ASP A 123 10.55 -5.80 0.88
C ASP A 123 10.40 -4.29 1.05
N TYR A 124 9.91 -3.58 0.03
CA TYR A 124 9.83 -2.12 0.03
C TYR A 124 8.38 -1.67 -0.04
N TYR A 125 8.10 -0.54 0.60
CA TYR A 125 6.81 0.15 0.55
C TYR A 125 6.91 1.46 -0.22
N VAL A 126 5.84 1.77 -0.93
CA VAL A 126 5.65 3.03 -1.64
C VAL A 126 4.45 3.75 -1.05
N GLY A 127 4.70 4.97 -0.60
CA GLY A 127 3.66 5.90 -0.18
C GLY A 127 3.40 6.93 -1.26
N GLY A 128 2.16 7.39 -1.35
CA GLY A 128 1.80 8.39 -2.35
C GLY A 128 0.30 8.57 -2.52
N ASN A 129 -0.07 9.77 -2.98
CA ASN A 129 -1.46 10.12 -3.26
C ASN A 129 -1.93 9.45 -4.54
N LEU A 130 -3.19 9.04 -4.55
CA LEU A 130 -3.83 8.40 -5.68
C LEU A 130 -4.67 9.38 -6.48
N ARG A 131 -4.59 9.25 -7.80
CA ARG A 131 -5.56 9.81 -8.74
C ARG A 131 -6.35 8.66 -9.34
N VAL A 132 -7.61 8.55 -8.95
CA VAL A 132 -8.52 7.51 -9.42
C VAL A 132 -8.85 7.71 -10.91
N ILE A 133 -8.84 6.61 -11.67
CA ILE A 133 -9.36 6.57 -13.03
C ILE A 133 -10.68 5.81 -13.05
N LYS A 134 -10.71 4.62 -12.43
CA LYS A 134 -11.91 3.80 -12.23
C LYS A 134 -11.74 2.83 -11.06
N GLY A 135 -12.85 2.36 -10.52
CA GLY A 135 -12.84 1.26 -9.54
C GLY A 135 -12.59 -0.11 -10.21
N PRO A 136 -12.18 -1.13 -9.42
CA PRO A 136 -12.15 -2.51 -9.87
C PRO A 136 -13.54 -2.97 -10.33
N THR A 137 -13.57 -3.88 -11.31
CA THR A 137 -14.83 -4.52 -11.73
C THR A 137 -14.97 -5.87 -11.03
N HIS A 138 -16.16 -6.15 -10.49
CA HIS A 138 -16.54 -7.45 -9.94
C HIS A 138 -17.76 -7.97 -10.71
N TYR A 139 -17.72 -9.24 -11.11
CA TYR A 139 -18.79 -9.86 -11.92
C TYR A 139 -19.75 -10.71 -11.08
N ASP A 140 -19.39 -10.93 -9.82
CA ASP A 140 -20.06 -11.69 -8.78
C ASP A 140 -20.42 -10.81 -7.57
N PHE A 141 -21.12 -11.39 -6.58
CA PHE A 141 -21.59 -10.72 -5.36
C PHE A 141 -21.12 -11.45 -4.10
#